data_AF-A0AA51UKP5-F1
#
_entry.id   AF-A0AA51UKP5-F1
#
_cell.length_a   1.000
_cell.length_b   1.000
_cell.length_c   1.000
_cell.angle_alpha   90.00
_cell.angle_beta   90.00
_cell.angle_gamma   90.00
#
_symmetry.space_group_name_H-M   'P 1'
#
loop_
_entity.id
_entity.type
_entity.pdbx_description
1 polymer ?
#
loop_
_entity_poly.entity_id
_entity_poly.type
_entity_poly.pdbx_seq_one_letter_code
_entity_poly.pdbx_strand_id
1 'polypeptide(L)'
;MPKSPEPDKQSLKVTERINATALELLEKHPEGLRWSELTSMIRNSDPTFHPKTVNGCIWKLLEKYPDRVYKPSKGLFRLLKYK
;
A
#
# COMPACT_ATOMS: atom_id res chain seq x y z
N MET A 1 -0.30 20.46 -7.49
CA MET A 1 0.54 19.24 -7.58
C MET A 1 -0.22 18.22 -8.39
N PRO A 2 0.38 17.57 -9.40
CA PRO A 2 -0.27 16.47 -10.11
C PRO A 2 -0.58 15.35 -9.11
N LYS A 3 -1.79 14.77 -9.19
CA LYS A 3 -2.19 13.62 -8.37
C LYS A 3 -1.31 12.42 -8.71
N SER A 4 -0.92 11.62 -7.73
CA SER A 4 -0.18 10.39 -8.02
C SER A 4 -1.02 9.44 -8.88
N PRO A 5 -0.40 8.72 -9.84
CA PRO A 5 -1.11 7.82 -10.74
C PRO A 5 -1.81 6.70 -9.97
N GLU A 6 -3.05 6.37 -10.34
CA GLU A 6 -3.79 5.29 -9.72
C GLU A 6 -3.15 3.94 -10.06
N PRO A 7 -2.74 3.14 -9.07
CA PRO A 7 -2.24 1.80 -9.35
C PRO A 7 -3.40 0.89 -9.76
N ASP A 8 -3.18 0.10 -10.80
CA ASP A 8 -4.16 -0.85 -11.31
C ASP A 8 -3.86 -2.29 -10.86
N LYS A 9 -4.90 -3.02 -10.45
CA LYS A 9 -4.80 -4.42 -10.00
C LYS A 9 -4.65 -5.43 -11.14
N GLN A 10 -4.98 -5.04 -12.36
CA GLN A 10 -4.87 -5.88 -13.55
C GLN A 10 -3.60 -5.58 -14.37
N SER A 11 -2.76 -4.65 -13.88
CA SER A 11 -1.50 -4.30 -14.53
C SER A 11 -0.57 -5.50 -14.65
N LEU A 12 0.12 -5.60 -15.78
CA LEU A 12 1.18 -6.59 -15.99
C LEU A 12 2.35 -6.39 -15.01
N LYS A 13 2.47 -5.22 -14.39
CA LYS A 13 3.53 -4.92 -13.41
C LYS A 13 3.11 -5.35 -12.01
N VAL A 14 3.82 -6.34 -11.46
CA VAL A 14 3.64 -6.81 -10.07
C VAL A 14 3.67 -5.69 -9.04
N THR A 15 4.51 -4.66 -9.24
CA THR A 15 4.62 -3.54 -8.30
C THR A 15 3.38 -2.64 -8.29
N GLU A 16 2.68 -2.50 -9.42
CA GLU A 16 1.42 -1.76 -9.48
C GLU A 16 0.31 -2.54 -8.78
N ARG A 17 0.23 -3.85 -9.04
CA ARG A 17 -0.71 -4.76 -8.37
C ARG A 17 -0.55 -4.75 -6.84
N ILE A 18 0.69 -4.77 -6.36
CA ILE A 18 0.99 -4.66 -4.92
C ILE A 18 0.54 -3.31 -4.36
N ASN A 19 0.84 -2.20 -5.03
CA ASN A 19 0.44 -0.86 -4.56
C ASN A 19 -1.09 -0.72 -4.54
N ALA A 20 -1.78 -1.21 -5.57
CA ALA A 20 -3.23 -1.21 -5.64
C ALA A 20 -3.85 -2.02 -4.51
N THR A 21 -3.27 -3.20 -4.22
CA THR A 21 -3.69 -4.03 -3.08
C THR A 21 -3.44 -3.33 -1.75
N ALA A 22 -2.29 -2.67 -1.58
CA ALA A 22 -1.98 -1.92 -0.36
C ALA A 22 -2.98 -0.78 -0.12
N LEU A 23 -3.30 0.01 -1.15
CA LEU A 23 -4.28 1.09 -1.05
C LEU A 23 -5.69 0.55 -0.75
N GLU A 24 -6.11 -0.55 -1.38
CA GLU A 24 -7.41 -1.17 -1.08
C GLU A 24 -7.49 -1.71 0.36
N LEU A 25 -6.42 -2.28 0.88
CA LEU A 25 -6.39 -2.71 2.29
C LEU A 25 -6.50 -1.50 3.22
N LEU A 26 -5.76 -0.43 2.97
CA LEU A 26 -5.88 0.80 3.75
C LEU A 26 -7.26 1.48 3.61
N GLU A 27 -7.95 1.23 2.49
CA GLU A 27 -9.33 1.67 2.27
C GLU A 27 -10.33 0.91 3.15
N LYS A 28 -10.14 -0.40 3.28
CA LYS A 28 -10.95 -1.28 4.13
C LYS A 28 -10.68 -1.09 5.63
N HIS A 29 -9.54 -0.51 5.98
CA HIS A 29 -9.09 -0.29 7.35
C HIS A 29 -8.91 1.21 7.62
N PRO A 30 -10.00 1.94 7.92
CA PRO A 30 -9.95 3.38 8.08
C PRO A 30 -9.10 3.81 9.28
N GLU A 31 -8.81 2.95 10.27
CA GLU A 31 -7.83 3.24 11.34
C GLU A 31 -6.37 3.16 10.88
N GLY A 32 -6.13 2.55 9.72
CA GLY A 32 -4.81 2.24 9.19
C GLY A 32 -4.30 0.85 9.59
N LEU A 33 -3.21 0.43 8.96
CA LEU A 33 -2.58 -0.88 9.17
C LEU A 33 -1.12 -0.75 9.57
N ARG A 34 -0.69 -1.59 10.52
CA ARG A 34 0.74 -1.73 10.85
C ARG A 34 1.49 -2.36 9.69
N TRP A 35 2.79 -2.11 9.59
CA TRP A 35 3.67 -2.69 8.57
C TRP A 35 3.54 -4.21 8.48
N SER A 36 3.59 -4.90 9.62
CA SER A 36 3.48 -6.36 9.69
C SER A 36 2.13 -6.86 9.17
N GLU A 37 1.05 -6.18 9.54
CA GLU A 37 -0.32 -6.50 9.10
C GLU A 37 -0.45 -6.27 7.59
N LEU A 38 -0.11 -5.07 7.12
CA LEU A 38 -0.22 -4.70 5.71
C LEU A 38 0.58 -5.64 4.81
N THR A 39 1.83 -5.94 5.16
CA THR A 39 2.68 -6.85 4.38
C THR A 39 2.17 -8.28 4.40
N SER A 40 1.67 -8.76 5.55
CA SER A 40 1.07 -10.10 5.66
C SER A 40 -0.20 -10.21 4.84
N MET A 41 -1.12 -9.25 4.95
CA MET A 41 -2.37 -9.24 4.20
C MET A 41 -2.14 -9.20 2.68
N ILE A 42 -1.16 -8.43 2.21
CA ILE A 42 -0.81 -8.39 0.77
C ILE A 42 -0.32 -9.76 0.30
N ARG A 43 0.58 -10.39 1.05
CA ARG A 43 1.10 -11.73 0.71
C ARG A 43 0.01 -12.81 0.76
N ASN A 44 -0.93 -12.69 1.69
CA ASN A 44 -2.06 -13.60 1.79
C ASN A 44 -3.09 -13.38 0.66
N SER A 45 -3.19 -12.15 0.14
CA SER A 45 -4.10 -11.85 -0.98
C SER A 45 -3.65 -12.47 -2.29
N ASP A 46 -2.33 -12.58 -2.50
CA ASP A 46 -1.75 -13.17 -3.70
C ASP A 46 -0.39 -13.82 -3.37
N PRO A 47 -0.32 -15.17 -3.32
CA PRO A 47 0.90 -15.89 -3.00
C PRO A 47 1.99 -15.76 -4.09
N THR A 48 1.68 -15.21 -5.26
CA THR A 48 2.68 -14.91 -6.31
C THR A 48 3.53 -13.69 -5.96
N PHE A 49 3.11 -12.87 -4.98
CA PHE A 49 3.86 -11.72 -4.55
C PHE A 49 5.09 -12.11 -3.73
N HIS A 50 6.26 -11.91 -4.32
CA HIS A 50 7.52 -12.16 -3.64
C HIS A 50 7.72 -11.23 -2.42
N PRO A 51 8.09 -11.74 -1.23
CA PRO A 51 8.18 -10.95 -0.01
C PRO A 51 9.09 -9.71 -0.11
N LYS A 52 10.24 -9.82 -0.79
CA LYS A 52 11.14 -8.68 -1.01
C LYS A 52 10.49 -7.56 -1.83
N THR A 53 9.67 -7.91 -2.81
CA THR A 53 8.97 -6.95 -3.67
C THR A 53 7.88 -6.23 -2.87
N VAL A 54 7.11 -6.98 -2.08
CA VAL A 54 6.10 -6.39 -1.17
C VAL A 54 6.76 -5.40 -0.21
N ASN A 55 7.84 -5.80 0.47
CA ASN A 55 8.56 -4.91 1.39
C ASN A 55 9.07 -3.64 0.69
N GLY A 56 9.67 -3.78 -0.50
CA GLY A 56 10.13 -2.63 -1.29
C GLY A 56 9.00 -1.69 -1.70
N CYS A 57 7.85 -2.23 -2.11
CA CYS A 57 6.66 -1.44 -2.44
C CYS A 57 6.09 -0.71 -1.22
N ILE A 58 5.95 -1.38 -0.07
CA ILE A 58 5.41 -0.76 1.15
C ILE A 58 6.34 0.31 1.71
N TRP A 59 7.66 0.13 1.59
CA TRP A 59 8.60 1.19 1.94
C TRP A 59 8.37 2.43 1.08
N LYS A 60 8.36 2.26 -0.26
CA LYS A 60 8.18 3.35 -1.24
C LYS A 60 6.75 3.87 -1.34
N LEU A 61 5.80 3.31 -0.59
CA LEU A 61 4.37 3.65 -0.70
C LEU A 61 4.11 5.12 -0.37
N LEU A 62 4.81 5.68 0.63
CA LEU A 62 4.70 7.09 0.99
C LEU A 62 5.31 8.02 -0.06
N GLU A 63 6.43 7.60 -0.67
CA GLU A 63 7.10 8.39 -1.71
C GLU A 63 6.29 8.39 -3.01
N LYS A 64 5.63 7.27 -3.33
CA LYS A 64 4.77 7.14 -4.51
C LYS A 64 3.40 7.79 -4.35
N TYR A 65 2.82 7.74 -3.16
CA TYR A 65 1.48 8.24 -2.88
C TYR A 65 1.44 9.23 -1.71
N PRO A 66 2.26 10.30 -1.73
CA PRO A 66 2.34 11.27 -0.63
C PRO A 66 1.03 12.06 -0.45
N ASP A 67 0.22 12.15 -1.50
CA ASP A 67 -1.12 12.75 -1.51
C ASP A 67 -2.22 11.82 -1.01
N ARG A 68 -1.92 10.53 -0.79
CA ARG A 68 -2.93 9.53 -0.36
C ARG A 68 -2.61 8.86 0.95
N VAL A 69 -1.34 8.58 1.24
CA VAL A 69 -0.93 7.77 2.39
C VAL A 69 -0.03 8.61 3.30
N TYR A 70 -0.27 8.53 4.60
CA TYR A 70 0.60 9.10 5.61
C TYR A 70 0.87 8.10 6.75
N LYS A 71 1.83 8.44 7.62
CA LYS A 71 2.12 7.66 8.83
C LYS A 71 1.74 8.46 10.08
N PRO A 72 0.59 8.17 10.72
CA PRO A 72 0.26 8.78 12.01
C PRO A 72 1.21 8.36 13.15
N SER A 73 1.89 7.22 13.02
CA SER A 73 2.86 6.72 13.99
C SER A 73 3.87 5.78 13.33
N LYS A 74 4.99 5.47 14.00
CA LYS A 74 6.02 4.56 13.47
C LYS A 74 5.40 3.21 13.08
N GLY A 75 5.56 2.86 11.81
CA GLY A 75 5.08 1.60 11.25
C GLY A 75 3.57 1.50 11.07
N LEU A 76 2.78 2.56 11.28
CA LEU A 76 1.34 2.58 11.00
C LEU A 76 1.10 3.39 9.72
N PHE A 77 0.43 2.80 8.72
CA PHE A 77 0.08 3.43 7.45
C PHE A 77 -1.41 3.70 7.41
N ARG A 78 -1.83 4.87 6.91
CA ARG A 78 -3.25 5.26 6.85
C ARG A 78 -3.51 6.16 5.65
N LEU A 79 -4.73 6.11 5.10
CA LEU A 79 -5.14 7.05 4.05
C LEU A 79 -5.42 8.44 4.62
N LEU A 80 -4.98 9.47 3.89
CA LEU A 80 -5.16 10.87 4.24
C LEU A 80 -6.62 11.30 4.32
N LYS A 81 -7.51 10.68 3.52
CA LYS A 81 -8.94 11.01 3.55
C LYS A 81 -9.66 10.56 4.83
N TYR A 82 -9.03 9.72 5.64
CA TYR A 82 -9.53 9.29 6.96
C TYR A 82 -8.82 10.02 8.12
N LYS A 83 -7.91 10.94 7.79
CA LYS A 83 -7.24 11.78 8.79
C LYS A 83 -8.25 12.72 9.46
#